data_AF-A0A948KFT7-F1
#
_entry.id   AF-A0A948KFT7-F1
#
_cell.length_a   1.000
_cell.length_b   1.000
_cell.length_c   1.000
_cell.angle_alpha   90.00
_cell.angle_beta   90.00
_cell.angle_gamma   90.00
#
_symmetry.space_group_name_H-M   'P 1'
#
loop_
_entity.id
_entity.type
_entity.pdbx_description
1 polymer ?
#
loop_
_entity_poly.entity_id
_entity_poly.type
_entity_poly.pdbx_seq_one_letter_code
_entity_poly.pdbx_strand_id
1 'polypeptide(L)' 'MERLFGTFKQQIRKIIVEDGMALSQRLAEFQFWYNAIRPHQNLKGQTPDEIWHGKAIPRSKNWTYVEFWNGVLQGFYARE' A
#
# COMPACT_ATOMS: atom_id res chain seq x y z
N MET A 1 0.15 -14.61 -5.48
CA MET A 1 1.38 -13.86 -5.86
C MET A 1 1.17 -12.98 -7.09
N GLU A 2 0.52 -13.44 -8.16
CA GLU A 2 0.39 -12.66 -9.41
C GLU A 2 -0.27 -11.28 -9.25
N ARG A 3 -1.30 -11.15 -8.41
CA ARG A 3 -1.99 -9.86 -8.17
C ARG A 3 -1.08 -8.80 -7.55
N LEU A 4 -0.16 -9.19 -6.67
CA LEU A 4 0.81 -8.28 -6.05
C LEU A 4 1.75 -7.71 -7.12
N PHE A 5 2.43 -8.59 -7.87
CA PHE A 5 3.37 -8.18 -8.91
C PHE A 5 2.68 -7.46 -10.07
N GLY A 6 1.47 -7.87 -10.42
CA GLY A 6 0.64 -7.18 -11.42
C GLY A 6 0.31 -5.76 -10.98
N THR A 7 -0.03 -5.56 -9.70
CA THR A 7 -0.30 -4.22 -9.15
C THR A 7 0.99 -3.39 -9.11
N PHE A 8 2.12 -3.99 -8.68
CA PHE A 8 3.41 -3.30 -8.63
C PHE A 8 3.82 -2.77 -10.01
N LYS A 9 3.82 -3.66 -11.03
CA LYS A 9 4.16 -3.30 -12.41
C LYS A 9 3.27 -2.18 -12.95
N GLN A 10 1.98 -2.17 -12.61
CA GLN A 10 1.06 -1.11 -13.05
C GLN A 10 1.37 0.25 -12.42
N GLN A 11 1.73 0.29 -11.13
CA GLN A 11 2.01 1.56 -10.45
C GLN A 11 3.41 2.08 -10.79
N ILE A 12 4.43 1.22 -10.79
CA ILE A 12 5.82 1.68 -10.99
C ILE A 12 6.07 2.23 -12.40
N ARG A 13 5.27 1.81 -13.39
CA ARG A 13 5.30 2.38 -14.76
C ARG A 13 4.88 3.85 -14.83
N LYS A 14 4.28 4.40 -13.77
CA LYS A 14 3.83 5.80 -13.72
C LYS A 14 4.88 6.75 -13.19
N ILE A 15 6.05 6.25 -12.80
CA ILE A 15 7.15 7.05 -12.26
C ILE A 15 8.47 6.70 -12.93
N ILE A 16 9.43 7.62 -12.82
CA ILE A 16 10.82 7.38 -13.19
C ILE A 16 11.53 6.78 -11.98
N VAL A 17 12.36 5.76 -12.24
CA VAL A 17 13.22 5.13 -11.25
C VAL A 17 14.65 5.25 -11.76
N GLU A 18 15.43 6.09 -11.10
CA GLU A 18 16.74 6.52 -11.61
C GLU A 18 17.81 5.43 -11.46
N ASP A 19 17.78 4.70 -10.36
CA ASP A 19 18.79 3.69 -10.02
C ASP A 19 18.24 2.57 -9.10
N GLY A 20 19.12 1.64 -8.73
CA GLY A 20 18.77 0.48 -7.90
C GLY A 20 18.43 0.81 -6.44
N MET A 21 19.02 1.85 -5.85
CA MET A 21 18.63 2.34 -4.52
C MET A 21 17.25 2.97 -4.57
N ALA A 22 16.99 3.79 -5.60
CA ALA A 22 15.65 4.34 -5.84
C ALA A 22 14.64 3.19 -5.97
N LEU A 23 14.92 2.16 -6.77
CA LEU A 23 14.04 0.99 -6.91
C LEU A 23 13.79 0.28 -5.56
N SER A 24 14.82 0.11 -4.74
CA SER A 24 14.71 -0.53 -3.44
C SER A 24 13.78 0.26 -2.50
N GLN A 25 13.93 1.58 -2.47
CA GLN A 25 13.02 2.46 -1.74
C GLN A 25 11.58 2.34 -2.27
N ARG A 26 11.40 2.34 -3.59
CA ARG A 26 10.07 2.17 -4.22
C ARG A 26 9.45 0.82 -3.83
N LEU A 27 10.21 -0.26 -3.79
CA LEU A 27 9.70 -1.56 -3.36
C LEU A 27 9.21 -1.54 -1.89
N ALA A 28 9.93 -0.87 -1.00
CA ALA A 28 9.53 -0.72 0.41
C ALA A 28 8.24 0.11 0.55
N GLU A 29 8.16 1.26 -0.13
CA GLU A 29 6.96 2.12 -0.15
C GLU A 29 5.75 1.36 -0.70
N PHE A 30 5.94 0.62 -1.79
CA PHE A 30 4.89 -0.19 -2.40
C PHE A 30 4.42 -1.31 -1.47
N GLN A 31 5.35 -2.02 -0.81
CA GLN A 31 5.01 -3.10 0.12
C GLN A 31 4.15 -2.56 1.27
N PHE A 32 4.56 -1.45 1.89
CA PHE A 32 3.79 -0.81 2.95
C PHE A 32 2.40 -0.39 2.46
N TRP A 33 2.32 0.32 1.33
CA TRP A 33 1.04 0.73 0.78
C TRP A 33 0.13 -0.45 0.44
N TYR A 34 0.65 -1.51 -0.19
CA TYR A 34 -0.16 -2.66 -0.60
C TYR A 34 -0.73 -3.43 0.59
N ASN A 35 0.06 -3.58 1.66
CA ASN A 35 -0.29 -4.37 2.83
C ASN A 35 -1.08 -3.61 3.89
N ALA A 36 -0.76 -2.34 4.12
CA ALA A 36 -1.30 -1.58 5.25
C ALA A 36 -2.29 -0.47 4.85
N ILE A 37 -2.30 -0.03 3.59
CA ILE A 37 -3.10 1.14 3.16
C ILE A 37 -4.17 0.73 2.14
N ARG A 38 -3.82 -0.09 1.15
CA ARG A 38 -4.70 -0.42 0.02
C ARG A 38 -5.77 -1.43 0.45
N PRO A 39 -7.06 -1.06 0.47
CA PRO A 39 -8.13 -2.02 0.69
C PRO A 39 -8.28 -2.96 -0.52
N HIS A 40 -8.66 -4.21 -0.28
CA HIS A 40 -8.89 -5.20 -1.33
C HIS A 40 -10.33 -5.68 -1.31
N GLN A 41 -11.01 -5.62 -2.46
CA GLN A 41 -12.38 -6.13 -2.61
C GLN A 41 -12.50 -7.61 -2.19
N ASN A 42 -11.53 -8.43 -2.57
CA ASN A 42 -11.50 -9.86 -2.20
C ASN A 42 -11.31 -10.09 -0.68
N LEU A 43 -10.90 -9.05 0.07
CA LEU A 43 -10.77 -9.06 1.53
C LEU A 43 -11.90 -8.28 2.21
N LYS A 44 -13.04 -8.08 1.50
CA LYS A 44 -14.20 -7.31 1.98
C LYS A 44 -13.85 -5.86 2.34
N GLY A 45 -12.90 -5.26 1.61
CA GLY A 45 -12.45 -3.89 1.85
C GLY A 45 -11.36 -3.76 2.91
N GLN A 46 -10.89 -4.86 3.49
CA GLN A 46 -9.75 -4.85 4.42
C GLN A 46 -8.42 -4.87 3.66
N THR A 47 -7.36 -4.48 4.36
CA THR A 47 -5.98 -4.60 3.92
C THR A 47 -5.42 -5.99 4.27
N PRO A 48 -4.34 -6.46 3.60
CA PRO A 48 -3.69 -7.71 3.95
C PRO A 48 -3.21 -7.75 5.40
N ASP A 49 -2.71 -6.64 5.94
CA ASP A 49 -2.21 -6.54 7.32
C ASP A 49 -3.35 -6.74 8.33
N GLU A 50 -4.51 -6.13 8.09
CA GLU A 50 -5.71 -6.29 8.91
C GLU A 50 -6.17 -7.75 8.98
N ILE A 51 -6.21 -8.43 7.81
CA ILE A 51 -6.56 -9.85 7.73
C ILE A 51 -5.54 -10.72 8.47
N TRP A 52 -4.24 -10.46 8.25
CA TRP A 52 -3.16 -11.27 8.80
C TRP A 52 -3.08 -11.17 10.32
N HIS A 53 -3.26 -9.96 10.87
CA HIS A 53 -3.21 -9.71 12.31
C HIS A 53 -4.57 -9.88 13.00
N GLY A 54 -5.64 -10.19 12.26
CA GLY A 54 -7.00 -10.30 12.81
C GLY A 54 -7.52 -9.00 13.40
N LYS A 55 -6.99 -7.85 12.96
CA LYS A 55 -7.36 -6.52 13.46
C LYS A 55 -8.56 -6.01 12.67
N ALA A 56 -9.67 -5.74 13.34
CA ALA A 56 -10.79 -5.04 12.73
C ALA A 56 -10.41 -3.60 12.41
N ILE A 57 -10.92 -3.04 11.31
CA ILE A 57 -10.79 -1.61 10.98
C ILE A 57 -11.28 -0.82 12.21
N PRO A 58 -10.37 -0.14 12.90
CA PRO A 58 -10.68 0.47 14.18
C PRO A 58 -11.48 1.75 13.93
N ARG A 59 -12.71 1.77 14.45
CA ARG A 59 -13.72 2.82 14.18
C ARG A 59 -13.34 4.21 14.70
N SER A 60 -12.37 4.30 15.61
CA SER A 60 -12.01 5.53 16.33
C SER A 60 -10.55 5.96 16.17
N LYS A 61 -9.85 5.52 15.12
CA LYS A 61 -8.45 5.91 14.92
C LYS A 61 -8.30 7.26 14.23
N ASN A 62 -7.19 7.92 14.53
CA ASN A 62 -6.68 9.04 13.75
C ASN A 62 -6.26 8.51 12.38
N TRP A 63 -7.11 8.70 11.39
CA TRP A 63 -6.80 8.39 10.00
C TRP A 63 -5.78 9.40 9.48
N THR A 64 -4.64 8.90 9.02
CA THR A 64 -3.62 9.71 8.38
C THR A 64 -3.67 9.45 6.88
N TYR A 65 -3.80 10.51 6.09
CA TYR A 65 -3.59 10.41 4.65
C TYR A 65 -2.11 10.15 4.38
N VAL A 66 -1.84 9.11 3.61
CA VAL A 66 -0.48 8.73 3.20
C VAL A 66 -0.44 8.77 1.68
N GLU A 67 0.60 9.40 1.16
CA GLU A 67 0.91 9.37 -0.26
C GLU A 67 2.39 9.03 -0.49
N PHE A 68 2.63 8.34 -1.60
CA PHE A 68 3.95 8.15 -2.16
C PHE A 68 3.90 8.44 -3.66
N TRP A 69 5.08 8.70 -4.23
CA TRP A 69 5.27 8.78 -5.68
C TRP A 69 4.40 9.87 -6.31
N ASN A 70 4.30 11.03 -5.64
CA ASN A 70 3.49 12.16 -6.08
C ASN A 70 2.02 11.77 -6.33
N GLY A 71 1.41 11.11 -5.34
CA GLY A 71 0.02 10.68 -5.38
C GLY A 71 -0.28 9.40 -6.19
N VAL A 72 0.70 8.75 -6.81
CA VAL A 72 0.47 7.47 -7.53
C VAL A 72 0.02 6.38 -6.55
N LEU A 73 0.65 6.31 -5.38
CA LEU A 73 0.20 5.48 -4.28
C LEU A 73 -0.40 6.42 -3.23
N GLN A 74 -1.64 6.18 -2.85
CA GLN A 74 -2.31 6.98 -1.84
C GLN A 74 -3.38 6.17 -1.10
N GLY A 75 -3.76 6.66 0.06
CA GLY A 75 -4.87 6.13 0.85
C GLY A 75 -4.81 6.61 2.30
N PHE A 76 -5.63 6.00 3.15
CA PHE A 76 -5.69 6.33 4.57
C PHE A 76 -5.14 5.19 5.41
N TYR A 77 -4.26 5.52 6.33
CA TYR A 77 -3.70 4.59 7.30
C TYR A 77 -4.22 4.92 8.71
N ALA A 78 -4.67 3.89 9.42
CA ALA A 78 -5.19 4.02 10.77
C ALA A 78 -4.09 3.62 11.79
N ARG A 79 -3.37 4.61 12.33
CA ARG A 79 -2.27 4.38 13.29
C ARG A 79 -2.80 3.89 14.64
N GLU A 80 -2.37 2.69 15.07
CA GLU A 80 -2.59 2.17 16.44
C GLU A 80 -2.28 3.18 17.53
#